data_AF-A0A257M7H8-F1
#
_entry.id   AF-A0A257M7H8-F1
#
_cell.length_a   1.000
_cell.length_b   1.000
_cell.length_c   1.000
_cell.angle_alpha   90.00
_cell.angle_beta   90.00
_cell.angle_gamma   90.00
#
_symmetry.space_group_name_H-M   'P 1'
#
loop_
_entity.id
_entity.type
_entity.pdbx_description
1 polymer ?
#
loop_
_entity_poly.entity_id
_entity_poly.type
_entity_poly.pdbx_seq_one_letter_code
_entity_poly.pdbx_strand_id
1 'polypeptide(L)'
;MKGPAVVLHFHSSPMDYSAIILKQRQRFEELDHAIADPSLFSDQKRATDLLREHRKLKQTLDLWEKLQARERHLTDNLELAKSDDPDFSAMAT
;
A
#
# COMPACT_ATOMS: atom_id res chain seq x y z
N MET A 1 40.90 0.25 -4.58
CA MET A 1 40.47 0.01 -3.19
C MET A 1 38.95 -0.12 -3.19
N LYS A 2 38.40 -1.30 -2.87
CA LYS A 2 36.95 -1.50 -2.78
C LYS A 2 36.47 -0.90 -1.46
N GLY A 3 35.62 0.12 -1.52
CA GLY A 3 34.96 0.69 -0.34
C GLY A 3 34.02 -0.33 0.30
N PRO A 4 33.74 -0.25 1.60
CA PRO A 4 32.87 -1.21 2.27
C PRO A 4 31.45 -1.04 1.77
N ALA A 5 30.86 -2.13 1.26
CA ALA A 5 29.43 -2.20 0.98
C ALA A 5 28.67 -2.03 2.30
N VAL A 6 28.04 -0.88 2.48
CA VAL A 6 27.15 -0.63 3.61
C VAL A 6 25.89 -1.47 3.39
N VAL A 7 25.83 -2.63 4.03
CA VAL A 7 24.61 -3.44 4.09
C VAL A 7 23.67 -2.74 5.07
N LEU A 8 22.81 -1.86 4.54
CA LEU A 8 21.70 -1.27 5.30
C LEU A 8 20.69 -2.39 5.63
N HIS A 9 20.83 -2.99 6.80
CA HIS A 9 19.80 -3.85 7.39
C HIS A 9 18.63 -2.95 7.85
N PHE A 10 17.75 -2.59 6.93
CA PHE A 10 16.43 -2.11 7.31
C PHE A 10 15.67 -3.27 7.93
N HIS A 11 15.21 -3.07 9.15
CA HIS A 11 14.50 -4.06 9.92
C HIS A 11 13.12 -4.29 9.27
N SER A 12 13.01 -5.30 8.40
CA SER A 12 11.71 -5.85 8.00
C SER A 12 11.06 -6.43 9.25
N SER A 13 10.13 -5.69 9.87
CA SER A 13 9.15 -6.33 10.73
C SER A 13 8.15 -7.04 9.80
N PRO A 14 8.07 -8.38 9.84
CA PRO A 14 7.49 -9.21 8.78
C PRO A 14 5.99 -9.40 9.00
N MET A 15 5.25 -8.33 9.27
CA MET A 15 3.80 -8.47 9.27
C MET A 15 3.33 -8.44 7.82
N ASP A 16 3.12 -9.63 7.26
CA ASP A 16 2.43 -9.79 6.00
C ASP A 16 0.98 -9.31 6.15
N TYR A 17 0.71 -8.08 5.74
CA TYR A 17 -0.61 -7.48 5.77
C TYR A 17 -1.48 -7.93 4.57
N SER A 18 -0.97 -8.72 3.63
CA SER A 18 -1.70 -9.09 2.40
C SER A 18 -3.05 -9.75 2.71
N ALA A 19 -3.08 -10.65 3.68
CA ALA A 19 -4.29 -11.37 4.07
C ALA A 19 -5.37 -10.43 4.64
N ILE A 20 -5.00 -9.46 5.47
CA ILE A 20 -5.97 -8.50 6.02
C ILE A 20 -6.39 -7.45 4.97
N ILE A 21 -5.49 -7.07 4.06
CA ILE A 21 -5.80 -6.18 2.94
C ILE A 21 -6.80 -6.84 1.98
N LEU A 22 -6.64 -8.14 1.68
CA LEU A 22 -7.59 -8.88 0.84
C LEU A 22 -9.00 -8.84 1.43
N LYS A 23 -9.14 -9.10 2.74
CA LYS A 23 -10.42 -8.99 3.44
C LYS A 23 -10.99 -7.58 3.41
N GLN A 24 -10.15 -6.56 3.56
CA GLN A 24 -10.58 -5.17 3.49
C GLN A 24 -11.04 -4.76 2.09
N ARG A 25 -10.46 -5.30 1.02
CA ARG A 25 -10.95 -5.09 -0.36
C ARG A 25 -12.32 -5.70 -0.57
N GLN A 26 -12.52 -6.95 -0.13
CA GLN A 26 -13.83 -7.61 -0.20
C GLN A 26 -14.90 -6.78 0.53
N ARG A 27 -14.60 -6.34 1.76
CA ARG A 27 -15.51 -5.46 2.50
C ARG A 27 -15.72 -4.12 1.80
N PHE A 28 -14.71 -3.55 1.17
CA PHE A 28 -14.84 -2.29 0.45
C PHE A 28 -15.83 -2.41 -0.72
N GLU A 29 -15.74 -3.50 -1.49
CA GLU A 29 -16.70 -3.81 -2.57
C GLU A 29 -18.13 -4.01 -2.04
N GLU A 30 -18.30 -4.72 -0.92
CA GLU A 30 -19.60 -4.86 -0.26
C GLU A 30 -20.19 -3.49 0.13
N LEU A 31 -19.35 -2.58 0.63
CA LEU A 31 -19.76 -1.22 0.99
C LEU A 31 -20.13 -0.40 -0.24
N ASP A 32 -19.37 -0.50 -1.35
CA ASP A 32 -19.70 0.17 -2.61
C ASP A 32 -21.08 -0.26 -3.12
N HIS A 33 -21.37 -1.56 -3.09
CA HIS A 33 -22.69 -2.08 -3.45
C HIS A 33 -23.80 -1.55 -2.52
N ALA A 34 -23.56 -1.54 -1.20
CA ALA A 34 -24.54 -1.03 -0.24
C ALA A 34 -24.75 0.49 -0.36
N ILE A 35 -23.72 1.25 -0.73
CA ILE A 35 -23.78 2.70 -0.92
C ILE A 35 -24.55 3.07 -2.19
N ALA A 36 -24.49 2.22 -3.22
CA ALA A 36 -25.21 2.41 -4.47
C ALA A 36 -26.74 2.19 -4.34
N ASP A 37 -27.21 1.59 -3.24
CA ASP A 37 -28.64 1.37 -2.99
C ASP A 37 -29.36 2.71 -2.73
N PRO A 38 -30.34 3.12 -3.59
CA PRO A 38 -31.08 4.36 -3.40
C PRO A 38 -31.86 4.42 -2.08
N SER A 39 -32.19 3.27 -1.49
CA SER A 39 -32.90 3.18 -0.22
C SER A 39 -31.99 3.38 1.01
N LEU A 40 -30.67 3.46 0.84
CA LEU A 40 -29.69 3.60 1.93
C LEU A 40 -30.05 4.71 2.93
N PHE A 41 -30.48 5.85 2.41
CA PHE A 41 -30.78 7.04 3.21
C PHE A 41 -32.12 6.99 3.93
N SER A 42 -32.91 5.91 3.76
CA SER A 42 -34.10 5.65 4.59
C SER A 42 -33.75 5.43 6.06
N ASP A 43 -32.52 4.99 6.34
CA ASP A 43 -31.92 4.94 7.68
C ASP A 43 -30.65 5.80 7.70
N GLN A 44 -30.79 7.05 8.17
CA GLN A 44 -29.71 8.02 8.22
C GLN A 44 -28.51 7.54 9.07
N LYS A 45 -28.77 6.78 10.14
CA LYS A 45 -27.70 6.27 11.01
C LYS A 45 -26.90 5.21 10.26
N ARG A 46 -27.58 4.25 9.64
CA ARG A 46 -26.95 3.22 8.80
C ARG A 46 -26.14 3.84 7.67
N ALA A 47 -26.70 4.82 6.95
CA ALA A 47 -26.00 5.53 5.88
C ALA A 47 -24.70 6.17 6.37
N THR A 48 -24.76 6.87 7.51
CA THR A 48 -23.58 7.53 8.11
C THR A 48 -22.51 6.52 8.51
N ASP A 49 -22.91 5.40 9.13
CA ASP A 49 -21.98 4.36 9.56
C ASP A 49 -21.27 3.70 8.36
N LEU A 50 -22.01 3.34 7.31
CA LEU A 50 -21.47 2.73 6.09
C LEU A 50 -20.52 3.68 5.34
N LEU A 51 -20.90 4.95 5.15
CA LEU A 51 -20.04 5.94 4.50
C LEU A 51 -18.75 6.21 5.28
N ARG A 52 -18.82 6.22 6.61
CA ARG A 52 -17.65 6.40 7.48
C ARG A 52 -16.72 5.21 7.38
N GLU A 53 -17.26 3.99 7.38
CA GLU A 53 -16.46 2.77 7.20
C GLU A 53 -15.79 2.75 5.83
N HIS A 54 -16.53 3.00 4.77
CA HIS A 54 -16.03 3.06 3.41
C HIS A 54 -14.88 4.06 3.27
N ARG A 55 -15.02 5.28 3.82
CA ARG A 55 -13.94 6.28 3.81
C ARG A 55 -12.67 5.78 4.50
N LYS A 56 -12.79 5.10 5.65
CA LYS A 56 -11.65 4.55 6.38
C LYS A 56 -10.96 3.44 5.58
N LEU A 57 -11.73 2.52 5.02
CA LEU A 57 -11.17 1.44 4.20
C LEU A 57 -10.48 1.98 2.95
N LYS A 58 -11.06 2.99 2.27
CA LYS A 58 -10.42 3.68 1.15
C LYS A 58 -9.04 4.21 1.53
N GLN A 59 -8.95 4.92 2.67
CA GLN A 59 -7.67 5.45 3.15
C GLN A 59 -6.64 4.34 3.43
N THR A 60 -7.06 3.22 4.04
CA THR A 60 -6.18 2.08 4.29
C THR A 60 -5.68 1.46 2.99
N LEU A 61 -6.58 1.25 2.01
CA LEU A 61 -6.22 0.67 0.71
C LEU A 61 -5.29 1.60 -0.08
N ASP A 62 -5.52 2.92 -0.05
CA ASP A 62 -4.64 3.91 -0.68
C ASP A 62 -3.23 3.89 -0.05
N LEU A 63 -3.12 3.72 1.27
CA LEU A 63 -1.85 3.59 1.96
C LEU A 63 -1.13 2.30 1.59
N TRP A 64 -1.87 1.19 1.44
CA TRP A 64 -1.33 -0.07 0.98
C TRP A 64 -0.73 0.05 -0.43
N GLU A 65 -1.44 0.68 -1.38
CA GLU A 65 -0.89 0.89 -2.73
C GLU A 65 0.40 1.72 -2.71
N LYS A 66 0.45 2.76 -1.86
CA LYS A 66 1.66 3.55 -1.66
C LYS A 66 2.79 2.72 -1.09
N LEU A 67 2.53 1.88 -0.09
CA LEU A 67 3.54 0.98 0.48
C LEU A 67 4.10 0.05 -0.61
N GLN A 68 3.23 -0.67 -1.34
CA GLN A 68 3.66 -1.57 -2.40
C GLN A 68 4.47 -0.84 -3.49
N ALA A 69 4.09 0.39 -3.84
CA ALA A 69 4.87 1.20 -4.78
C ALA A 69 6.25 1.54 -4.21
N ARG A 70 6.35 1.95 -2.94
CA ARG A 70 7.64 2.26 -2.30
C ARG A 70 8.54 1.04 -2.18
N GLU A 71 7.98 -0.13 -1.89
CA GLU A 71 8.73 -1.39 -1.84
C GLU A 71 9.28 -1.78 -3.21
N ARG A 72 8.49 -1.63 -4.28
CA ARG A 72 8.97 -1.83 -5.67
C ARG A 72 10.08 -0.86 -6.01
N HIS A 73 9.87 0.44 -5.79
CA HIS A 73 10.89 1.47 -6.08
C HIS A 73 12.18 1.23 -5.29
N LEU A 74 12.07 0.81 -4.02
CA LEU A 74 13.24 0.45 -3.21
C LEU A 74 13.98 -0.74 -3.81
N THR A 75 13.26 -1.77 -4.24
CA THR A 75 13.85 -2.96 -4.88
C THR A 75 14.57 -2.57 -6.16
N ASP A 76 13.91 -1.82 -7.05
CA ASP A 76 14.48 -1.36 -8.33
C ASP A 76 15.74 -0.50 -8.11
N ASN A 77 15.69 0.44 -7.14
CA ASN A 77 16.84 1.28 -6.79
C ASN A 77 18.01 0.47 -6.21
N LEU A 78 17.72 -0.55 -5.41
CA LEU A 78 18.74 -1.45 -4.89
C LEU A 78 19.37 -2.30 -5.99
N GLU A 79 18.65 -2.62 -7.06
CA GLU A 79 19.19 -3.29 -8.23
C GLU A 79 20.07 -2.35 -9.06
N LEU A 80 19.63 -1.12 -9.31
CA LEU A 80 20.43 -0.09 -9.99
C LEU A 80 21.74 0.20 -9.25
N ALA A 81 21.69 0.34 -7.92
CA ALA A 81 22.86 0.61 -7.09
C ALA A 81 23.89 -0.54 -7.09
N LYS A 82 23.49 -1.77 -7.46
CA LYS A 82 24.39 -2.92 -7.60
C LYS A 82 25.08 -2.98 -8.97
N SER A 83 24.73 -2.10 -9.90
CA SER A 83 25.38 -2.05 -11.21
C SER A 83 26.87 -1.73 -11.07
N ASP A 84 27.72 -2.48 -11.79
CA ASP A 84 29.15 -2.19 -11.89
C ASP A 84 29.46 -0.99 -12.80
N ASP A 85 28.45 -0.49 -13.53
CA ASP A 85 28.54 0.73 -14.33
C ASP A 85 28.29 1.97 -13.43
N PRO A 86 29.29 2.86 -13.27
CA PRO A 86 29.20 4.04 -12.41
C PRO A 86 28.09 5.02 -12.82
N ASP A 87 27.81 5.15 -14.12
CA ASP A 87 26.78 6.06 -14.62
C ASP A 87 25.39 5.51 -14.31
N PHE A 88 25.21 4.19 -14.42
CA PHE A 88 23.95 3.52 -14.07
C PHE A 88 23.71 3.45 -12.56
N SER A 89 24.74 3.17 -11.76
CA SER A 89 24.60 3.15 -10.29
C SER A 89 24.22 4.52 -9.72
N ALA A 90 24.67 5.61 -10.36
CA ALA A 90 24.31 6.98 -9.99
C ALA A 90 22.82 7.33 -10.22
N MET A 91 22.08 6.50 -10.97
CA MET A 91 20.64 6.69 -11.22
C MET A 91 19.73 6.15 -10.10
N ALA A 92 20.27 5.44 -9.11
CA ALA A 92 19.48 5.00 -7.95
C ALA A 92 19.09 6.22 -7.08
N THR A 93 17.78 6.50 -6.92
CA THR A 93 17.27 7.71 -6.23
C THR A 93 16.20 7.43 -5.19
#